data_AF-A0A2D7W8X4-F1
#
_entry.id   AF-A0A2D7W8X4-F1
#
_cell.length_a   1.000
_cell.length_b   1.000
_cell.length_c   1.000
_cell.angle_alpha   90.00
_cell.angle_beta   90.00
_cell.angle_gamma   90.00
#
_symmetry.space_group_name_H-M   'P 1'
#
loop_
_entity.id
_entity.type
_entity.pdbx_description
1 polymer ?
#
loop_
_entity_poly.entity_id
_entity_poly.type
_entity_poly.pdbx_seq_one_letter_code
_entity_poly.pdbx_strand_id
1 'polypeptide(L)'
;MERRFYVPFLVYFLVFGVLFLLHIFFAMYDFEFLFQLVALTITISIFFMGPIILLISQESHDFYDEKLFICLCFSPILGFGLGWAYSGMEFAYSVIIFSFVNTLIHLGYKRGFKYLWGME
;
A
#
# COMPACT_ATOMS: atom_id res chain seq x y z
N MET A 1 -0.37 25.68 -0.39
CA MET A 1 -0.49 24.32 -0.97
C MET A 1 -0.54 23.31 0.17
N GLU A 2 -1.65 23.23 0.90
CA GLU A 2 -1.48 23.03 2.35
C GLU A 2 -2.51 22.08 2.96
N ARG A 3 -2.01 21.09 3.70
CA ARG A 3 -2.72 20.12 4.53
C ARG A 3 -3.63 19.11 3.81
N ARG A 4 -4.65 19.51 3.04
CA ARG A 4 -5.67 18.56 2.50
C ARG A 4 -5.07 17.51 1.56
N PHE A 5 -4.02 17.88 0.82
CA PHE A 5 -3.30 16.96 -0.05
C PHE A 5 -2.72 15.74 0.70
N TYR A 6 -2.14 15.97 1.89
CA TYR A 6 -1.43 14.93 2.67
C TYR A 6 -2.33 14.14 3.63
N VAL A 7 -3.53 14.65 3.95
CA VAL A 7 -4.47 13.97 4.86
C VAL A 7 -4.75 12.51 4.45
N PRO A 8 -5.01 12.18 3.18
CA PRO A 8 -5.24 10.80 2.74
C PRO A 8 -4.08 9.86 3.06
N PHE A 9 -2.84 10.33 2.87
CA PHE A 9 -1.64 9.56 3.21
C PHE A 9 -1.53 9.36 4.72
N LEU A 10 -1.78 10.39 5.52
CA LEU A 10 -1.74 10.28 6.97
C LEU A 10 -2.77 9.25 7.47
N VAL A 11 -4.01 9.32 6.99
CA VAL A 11 -5.07 8.36 7.33
C VAL A 11 -4.65 6.96 6.94
N TYR A 12 -4.17 6.77 5.71
CA TYR A 12 -3.71 5.48 5.22
C TYR A 12 -2.58 4.89 6.08
N PHE A 13 -1.52 5.66 6.34
CA PHE A 13 -0.37 5.17 7.12
C PHE A 13 -0.72 4.92 8.59
N LEU A 14 -1.66 5.67 9.17
CA LEU A 14 -2.14 5.42 10.52
C LEU A 14 -2.89 4.08 10.59
N VAL A 15 -3.84 3.86 9.67
CA VAL A 15 -4.59 2.60 9.57
C VAL A 15 -3.64 1.43 9.31
N PHE A 16 -2.70 1.59 8.38
CA PHE A 16 -1.68 0.60 8.08
C PHE A 16 -0.82 0.28 9.30
N GLY A 17 -0.38 1.31 10.04
CA GLY A 17 0.41 1.15 11.27
C GLY A 17 -0.35 0.38 12.35
N VAL A 18 -1.64 0.68 12.55
CA VAL A 18 -2.48 -0.08 13.49
C VAL A 18 -2.62 -1.54 13.07
N LEU A 19 -2.87 -1.81 11.77
CA LEU A 19 -2.93 -3.17 11.26
C LEU A 19 -1.61 -3.91 11.45
N PHE A 20 -0.47 -3.25 11.19
CA PHE A 20 0.85 -3.84 11.39
C PHE A 20 1.13 -4.17 12.86
N LEU A 21 0.73 -3.31 13.80
CA LEU A 21 0.82 -3.61 15.24
C LEU A 21 -0.09 -4.77 15.64
N LEU A 22 -1.31 -4.85 15.10
CA LEU A 22 -2.21 -5.97 15.32
C LEU A 22 -1.63 -7.28 14.75
N HIS A 23 -0.98 -7.24 13.60
CA HIS A 23 -0.28 -8.39 13.02
C HIS A 23 0.80 -8.92 13.98
N ILE A 24 1.63 -8.05 14.56
CA ILE A 24 2.64 -8.45 15.56
C ILE A 24 1.97 -9.01 16.82
N PHE A 25 0.94 -8.33 17.32
CA PHE A 25 0.21 -8.75 18.52
C PHE A 25 -0.42 -10.13 18.32
N PHE A 26 -1.13 -10.38 17.22
CA PHE A 26 -1.75 -11.68 16.96
C PHE A 26 -0.72 -12.79 16.73
N ALA A 27 0.43 -12.48 16.14
CA ALA A 27 1.55 -13.43 16.03
C ALA A 27 2.12 -13.80 17.42
N MET A 28 2.21 -12.84 18.33
CA MET A 28 2.75 -13.07 19.68
C MET A 28 1.85 -13.94 20.56
N TYR A 29 0.53 -13.90 20.36
CA TYR A 29 -0.46 -14.65 21.14
C TYR A 29 -1.03 -15.88 20.41
N ASP A 30 -0.40 -16.32 19.31
CA ASP A 30 -0.79 -17.48 18.51
C ASP A 30 -2.27 -17.45 18.02
N PHE A 31 -2.82 -16.26 17.76
CA PHE A 31 -4.17 -16.11 17.20
C PHE A 31 -4.15 -16.28 15.67
N GLU A 32 -3.95 -17.52 15.20
CA GLU A 32 -3.70 -17.87 13.79
C GLU A 32 -4.71 -17.26 12.80
N PHE A 33 -6.01 -17.40 13.06
CA PHE A 33 -7.04 -16.91 12.15
C PHE A 33 -7.02 -15.38 12.02
N LEU A 34 -6.92 -14.66 13.14
CA LEU A 34 -6.87 -13.20 13.16
C LEU A 34 -5.57 -12.68 12.54
N PHE A 35 -4.45 -13.37 12.83
CA PHE A 35 -3.16 -13.10 12.22
C PHE A 35 -3.24 -13.18 10.69
N GLN A 36 -3.76 -14.28 10.15
CA GLN A 36 -3.90 -14.46 8.70
C GLN A 36 -4.83 -13.42 8.07
N LEU A 37 -5.95 -13.09 8.74
CA LEU A 37 -6.89 -12.08 8.27
C LEU A 37 -6.25 -10.68 8.19
N VAL A 38 -5.50 -10.28 9.22
CA VAL A 38 -4.79 -9.00 9.23
C VAL A 38 -3.66 -9.01 8.21
N ALA A 39 -2.90 -10.09 8.10
CA ALA A 39 -1.84 -10.23 7.09
C ALA A 39 -2.40 -10.05 5.66
N LEU A 40 -3.53 -10.71 5.35
CA LEU A 40 -4.21 -10.54 4.07
C LEU A 40 -4.68 -9.10 3.85
N THR A 41 -5.21 -8.45 4.90
CA THR A 41 -5.67 -7.06 4.84
C THR A 41 -4.50 -6.10 4.54
N ILE A 42 -3.35 -6.30 5.19
CA ILE A 42 -2.11 -5.57 4.93
C ILE A 42 -1.64 -5.78 3.49
N THR A 43 -1.65 -7.02 3.01
CA THR A 43 -1.29 -7.38 1.63
C THR A 43 -2.14 -6.62 0.62
N ILE A 44 -3.46 -6.64 0.79
CA ILE A 44 -4.40 -5.89 -0.06
C ILE A 44 -4.11 -4.39 0.03
N SER A 45 -3.95 -3.85 1.24
CA SER A 45 -3.64 -2.43 1.44
C SER A 45 -2.40 -2.00 0.66
N ILE A 46 -1.32 -2.79 0.71
CA ILE A 46 -0.06 -2.49 0.01
C ILE A 46 -0.25 -2.48 -1.50
N PHE A 47 -0.90 -3.50 -2.07
CA PHE A 47 -1.09 -3.57 -3.52
C PHE A 47 -2.04 -2.51 -4.04
N PHE A 48 -3.03 -2.09 -3.25
CA PHE A 48 -4.07 -1.14 -3.64
C PHE A 48 -3.89 0.26 -3.02
N MET A 49 -2.69 0.60 -2.52
CA MET A 49 -2.44 1.89 -1.86
C MET A 49 -2.84 3.08 -2.75
N GLY A 50 -2.46 3.08 -4.04
CA GLY A 50 -2.84 4.15 -4.98
C GLY A 50 -4.36 4.39 -5.05
N PRO A 51 -5.17 3.39 -5.44
CA PRO A 51 -6.63 3.49 -5.43
C PRO A 51 -7.22 3.89 -4.07
N ILE A 52 -6.73 3.33 -2.96
CA ILE A 52 -7.23 3.66 -1.61
C ILE A 52 -6.97 5.13 -1.28
N ILE A 53 -5.76 5.64 -1.56
CA ILE A 53 -5.41 7.05 -1.34
C ILE A 53 -6.31 7.97 -2.16
N LEU A 54 -6.62 7.61 -3.40
CA LEU A 54 -7.52 8.40 -4.24
C LEU A 54 -8.97 8.35 -3.74
N LEU A 55 -9.47 7.20 -3.27
CA LEU A 55 -10.81 7.08 -2.67
C LEU A 55 -10.97 7.94 -1.40
N ILE A 56 -9.91 8.03 -0.58
CA ILE A 56 -9.89 8.91 0.60
C ILE A 56 -9.74 10.38 0.19
N SER A 57 -9.11 10.65 -0.96
CA SER A 57 -8.94 11.99 -1.51
C SER A 57 -10.27 12.50 -2.09
N GLN A 58 -11.03 13.26 -1.32
CA GLN A 58 -12.26 13.93 -1.76
C GLN A 58 -12.00 15.15 -2.70
N GLU A 59 -10.88 15.18 -3.41
CA GLU A 59 -10.39 16.37 -4.13
C GLU A 59 -10.48 16.23 -5.65
N SER A 60 -10.29 17.36 -6.36
CA SER A 60 -10.30 17.40 -7.83
C SER A 60 -9.19 16.54 -8.45
N HIS A 61 -9.45 16.12 -9.68
CA HIS A 61 -8.58 15.30 -10.50
C HIS A 61 -7.16 15.86 -10.72
N ASP A 62 -6.96 17.16 -10.50
CA ASP A 62 -5.70 17.88 -10.78
C ASP A 62 -4.49 17.33 -10.02
N PHE A 63 -4.72 16.72 -8.85
CA PHE A 63 -3.65 16.22 -7.97
C PHE A 63 -3.45 14.69 -8.02
N TYR A 64 -4.18 13.98 -8.88
CA TYR A 64 -4.15 12.51 -8.90
C TYR A 64 -2.80 11.97 -9.36
N ASP A 65 -2.18 12.60 -10.37
CA ASP A 65 -0.87 12.14 -10.88
C ASP A 65 0.23 12.27 -9.82
N GLU A 66 0.24 13.37 -9.07
CA GLU A 66 1.19 13.59 -7.98
C GLU A 66 0.99 12.58 -6.84
N LYS A 67 -0.27 12.32 -6.44
CA LYS A 67 -0.57 11.32 -5.40
C LYS A 67 -0.15 9.91 -5.82
N LEU A 68 -0.45 9.53 -7.06
CA LEU A 68 -0.06 8.22 -7.60
C LEU A 68 1.46 8.10 -7.77
N PHE A 69 2.16 9.20 -8.08
CA PHE A 69 3.62 9.22 -8.09
C PHE A 69 4.20 8.95 -6.70
N ILE A 70 3.67 9.61 -5.66
CA ILE A 70 4.07 9.35 -4.27
C ILE A 70 3.83 7.87 -3.92
N CYS A 71 2.66 7.32 -4.28
CA CYS A 71 2.36 5.91 -4.07
C CYS A 71 3.38 4.98 -4.76
N LEU A 72 3.77 5.29 -6.00
CA LEU A 72 4.80 4.57 -6.74
C LEU A 72 6.18 4.65 -6.05
N CYS A 73 6.53 5.78 -5.42
CA CYS A 73 7.78 5.89 -4.67
C CYS A 73 7.79 4.99 -3.43
N PHE A 74 6.65 4.82 -2.75
CA PHE A 74 6.55 3.96 -1.56
C PHE A 74 6.35 2.47 -1.89
N SER A 75 5.82 2.12 -3.06
CA SER A 75 5.52 0.73 -3.43
C SER A 75 6.71 -0.24 -3.36
N PRO A 76 7.95 0.09 -3.81
CA PRO A 76 9.07 -0.85 -3.66
C PRO A 76 9.41 -1.14 -2.20
N ILE A 77 9.31 -0.13 -1.32
CA ILE A 77 9.64 -0.25 0.11
C ILE A 77 8.59 -1.11 0.81
N LEU A 78 7.31 -0.86 0.54
CA LEU A 78 6.21 -1.64 1.12
C LEU A 78 6.20 -3.08 0.58
N GLY A 79 6.45 -3.28 -0.71
CA GLY A 79 6.56 -4.60 -1.32
C GLY A 79 7.76 -5.40 -0.80
N PHE A 80 8.87 -4.72 -0.50
CA PHE A 80 10.01 -5.35 0.18
C PHE A 80 9.61 -5.86 1.56
N GLY A 81 9.00 -5.02 2.40
CA GLY A 81 8.55 -5.42 3.74
C GLY A 81 7.56 -6.58 3.70
N LEU A 82 6.67 -6.58 2.71
CA LEU A 82 5.73 -7.67 2.48
C LEU A 82 6.44 -8.98 2.14
N GLY A 83 7.30 -8.97 1.12
CA GLY A 83 8.02 -10.18 0.71
C GLY A 83 8.93 -10.74 1.80
N TRP A 84 9.46 -9.87 2.67
CA TRP A 84 10.24 -10.22 3.85
C TRP A 84 9.38 -10.86 4.95
N ALA A 85 8.19 -10.32 5.20
CA ALA A 85 7.25 -10.94 6.14
C ALA A 85 6.81 -12.35 5.69
N TYR A 86 6.50 -12.52 4.39
CA TYR A 86 6.08 -13.80 3.83
C TYR A 86 7.22 -14.83 3.70
N SER A 87 8.49 -14.41 3.73
CA SER A 87 9.65 -15.32 3.77
C SER A 87 10.08 -15.69 5.19
N GLY A 88 9.26 -15.42 6.21
CA GLY A 88 9.63 -15.69 7.60
C GLY A 88 10.78 -14.80 8.07
N MET A 89 10.85 -13.55 7.56
CA MET A 89 11.88 -12.56 7.88
C MET A 89 13.29 -12.92 7.39
N GLU A 90 13.39 -13.83 6.42
CA GLU A 90 14.64 -14.16 5.74
C GLU A 90 14.79 -13.41 4.42
N PHE A 91 16.03 -13.13 4.02
CA PHE A 91 16.31 -12.50 2.73
C PHE A 91 16.22 -13.53 1.59
N ALA A 92 15.01 -13.71 1.08
CA ALA A 92 14.69 -14.66 0.00
C ALA A 92 14.36 -13.95 -1.32
N TYR A 93 14.36 -14.71 -2.43
CA TYR A 93 13.95 -14.19 -3.75
C TYR A 93 12.54 -13.58 -3.76
N SER A 94 11.64 -14.06 -2.89
CA SER A 94 10.30 -13.49 -2.70
C SER A 94 10.35 -11.99 -2.37
N VAL A 95 11.32 -11.53 -1.58
CA VAL A 95 11.47 -10.11 -1.21
C VAL A 95 11.60 -9.23 -2.45
N ILE A 96 12.47 -9.65 -3.38
CA ILE A 96 12.70 -8.96 -4.65
C ILE A 96 11.46 -9.04 -5.54
N ILE A 97 10.85 -10.23 -5.63
CA ILE A 97 9.65 -10.46 -6.46
C ILE A 97 8.49 -9.57 -5.99
N PHE A 98 8.18 -9.54 -4.69
CA PHE A 98 7.10 -8.71 -4.14
C PHE A 98 7.38 -7.22 -4.32
N SER A 99 8.60 -6.77 -4.06
CA SER A 99 9.00 -5.37 -4.28
C SER A 99 8.83 -4.95 -5.75
N PHE A 100 9.29 -5.80 -6.68
CA PHE A 100 9.20 -5.56 -8.11
C PHE A 100 7.75 -5.58 -8.61
N VAL A 101 6.98 -6.62 -8.28
CA VAL A 101 5.57 -6.76 -8.68
C VAL A 101 4.73 -5.61 -8.14
N ASN A 102 4.90 -5.23 -6.86
CA ASN A 102 4.16 -4.12 -6.29
C ASN A 102 4.47 -2.79 -7.00
N THR A 103 5.72 -2.60 -7.40
CA THR A 103 6.14 -1.42 -8.17
C THR A 103 5.53 -1.40 -9.56
N LEU A 104 5.48 -2.55 -10.25
CA LEU A 104 4.81 -2.64 -11.55
C LEU A 104 3.32 -2.34 -11.47
N ILE A 105 2.64 -2.83 -10.43
CA ILE A 105 1.22 -2.52 -10.18
C ILE A 105 1.00 -1.02 -10.01
N HIS A 106 1.82 -0.36 -9.19
CA HIS A 106 1.70 1.10 -8.97
C HIS A 106 2.09 1.93 -10.19
N LEU A 107 3.04 1.44 -11.00
CA LEU A 107 3.35 2.05 -12.29
C LEU A 107 2.15 1.92 -13.24
N GLY A 108 1.48 0.77 -13.21
CA GLY A 108 0.22 0.50 -13.91
C GLY A 108 -0.87 1.49 -13.50
N TYR A 109 -1.05 1.75 -12.20
CA TYR A 109 -1.96 2.79 -11.74
C TYR A 109 -1.54 4.16 -12.26
N LYS A 110 -0.29 4.60 -12.06
CA LYS A 110 0.14 5.93 -12.51
C LYS A 110 -0.10 6.16 -14.01
N ARG A 111 0.16 5.15 -14.85
CA ARG A 111 0.00 5.25 -16.31
C ARG A 111 -1.44 5.03 -16.78
N GLY A 112 -2.16 4.11 -16.15
CA GLY A 112 -3.47 3.63 -16.57
C GLY A 112 -4.64 4.42 -15.99
N PHE A 113 -4.46 5.10 -14.86
CA PHE A 113 -5.56 5.71 -14.11
C PHE A 113 -6.26 6.85 -14.87
N LYS A 114 -5.53 7.57 -15.74
CA LYS A 114 -6.10 8.60 -16.63
C LYS A 114 -7.21 8.04 -17.52
N TYR A 115 -7.01 6.83 -18.05
CA TYR A 115 -7.99 6.15 -18.92
C TYR A 115 -9.19 5.60 -18.15
N LEU A 116 -8.99 5.12 -16.92
CA LEU A 116 -10.06 4.55 -16.09
C LEU A 116 -11.07 5.60 -15.60
N TRP A 117 -10.66 6.87 -15.52
CA TRP A 117 -11.49 7.96 -14.99
C TRP A 117 -11.90 9.01 -16.01
N GLY A 118 -11.68 8.75 -17.31
CA GLY A 118 -12.09 9.67 -18.38
C GLY A 118 -11.38 11.02 -18.36
N MET A 119 -10.16 11.07 -17.82
CA MET A 119 -9.31 12.25 -17.83
C MET A 119 -8.47 12.21 -19.11
N GLU A 120 -8.91 12.94 -20.14
CA GLU A 120 -8.16 13.16 -21.39
C GLU A 120 -6.92 14.05 -21.19
#